data_AF-A0A6I0FKU9-F1
#
_entry.id   AF-A0A6I0FKU9-F1
#
_cell.length_a   1.000
_cell.length_b   1.000
_cell.length_c   1.000
_cell.angle_alpha   90.00
_cell.angle_beta   90.00
_cell.angle_gamma   90.00
#
_symmetry.space_group_name_H-M   'P 1'
#
loop_
_entity.id
_entity.type
_entity.pdbx_description
1 polymer ?
#
loop_
_entity_poly.entity_id
_entity_poly.type
_entity_poly.pdbx_seq_one_letter_code
_entity_poly.pdbx_strand_id
1 'polypeptide(L)'
;MEQRDTTEWVEGFREGYGTGYSDGYRAGLEAGRTQAFYDAKAERKRAKYELKAQRRELKAQRYGKHAAHTQDSHGSHAGAEHAPSSQPRKGRKAIEATITGKESVSPAMVRIRANAPGLIGRELTKTDHYVKILFVPEGAPYSWPFDLAHIKDTQPKKYRPVTRTYTLRSVDTITGDIAIDFVLHGDTGLAGPWARDVEVGETFAFVGPGGGWAPTPRYDHFVLAGDESAAPAIAASLEKIPSTSTAIAFFEIEEPGHEFAVPEGDNITVRWVYRHGSMPGRALADAVRSYECPEGSVGWFVHGVAEMIKEIRRELYVGRGVSKKDASISGYWRLRMTEDQWQSSKQEFVAEMESAEQAAARKK
;
A
#
# COMPACT_ATOMS: atom_id res chain seq x y z
N MET A 1 35.05 23.71 -33.09
CA MET A 1 34.52 24.29 -31.83
C MET A 1 33.29 23.51 -31.44
N GLU A 2 33.22 22.72 -30.41
CA GLU A 2 34.17 22.18 -29.45
C GLU A 2 33.36 21.07 -28.77
N GLN A 3 33.84 19.83 -28.81
CA GLN A 3 33.22 18.70 -28.11
C GLN A 3 33.25 19.01 -26.61
N ARG A 4 32.09 18.99 -25.96
CA ARG A 4 32.02 18.99 -24.50
C ARG A 4 31.81 17.56 -24.02
N ASP A 5 32.80 17.16 -23.24
CA ASP A 5 33.07 15.86 -22.69
C ASP A 5 31.92 15.36 -21.81
N THR A 6 31.32 14.22 -22.18
CA THR A 6 30.25 13.54 -21.43
C THR A 6 30.80 12.54 -20.42
N THR A 7 32.12 12.49 -20.23
CA THR A 7 32.80 11.50 -19.37
C THR A 7 32.85 11.94 -17.90
N GLU A 8 32.97 13.24 -17.60
CA GLU A 8 33.10 13.75 -16.21
C GLU A 8 31.82 13.61 -15.36
N TRP A 9 30.63 13.54 -15.97
CA TRP A 9 29.36 13.38 -15.23
C TRP A 9 29.06 11.93 -14.82
N VAL A 10 29.69 10.95 -15.47
CA VAL A 10 29.46 9.51 -15.22
C VAL A 10 30.38 8.96 -14.12
N GLU A 11 31.56 9.55 -13.92
CA GLU A 11 32.52 9.09 -12.92
C GLU A 11 32.20 9.57 -11.50
N GLY A 12 31.73 10.81 -11.32
CA GLY A 12 31.32 11.33 -10.00
C GLY A 12 30.08 10.63 -9.39
N PHE A 13 29.28 9.93 -10.22
CA PHE A 13 28.10 9.18 -9.77
C PHE A 13 28.40 7.72 -9.44
N ARG A 14 29.53 7.16 -9.92
CA ARG A 14 30.00 5.80 -9.59
C ARG A 14 30.68 5.70 -8.23
N GLU A 15 31.33 6.77 -7.74
CA GLU A 15 32.01 6.75 -6.44
C GLU A 15 31.07 6.91 -5.22
N GLY A 16 29.85 7.40 -5.42
CA GLY A 16 28.90 7.66 -4.33
C GLY A 16 28.10 6.46 -3.80
N TYR A 17 28.16 5.31 -4.48
CA TYR A 17 27.44 4.08 -4.09
C TYR A 17 28.36 2.98 -3.52
N GLY A 18 29.67 3.22 -3.42
CA GLY A 18 30.65 2.23 -2.95
C GLY A 18 31.07 2.36 -1.49
N THR A 19 31.26 3.56 -0.97
CA THR A 19 31.84 3.76 0.38
C THR A 19 31.50 5.15 0.91
N GLY A 20 30.64 5.27 1.92
CA GLY A 20 30.52 6.53 2.67
C GLY A 20 29.12 6.91 3.12
N TYR A 21 28.49 6.09 3.97
CA TYR A 21 27.27 6.50 4.69
C TYR A 21 27.41 6.53 6.22
N SER A 22 28.63 6.58 6.76
CA SER A 22 28.82 6.68 8.23
C SER A 22 29.32 8.05 8.72
N ASP A 23 30.19 8.72 7.97
CA ASP A 23 31.01 9.79 8.59
C ASP A 23 30.44 11.19 8.35
N GLY A 24 29.96 11.49 7.13
CA GLY A 24 29.28 12.76 6.84
C GLY A 24 27.93 12.91 7.57
N TYR A 25 27.24 11.79 7.83
CA TYR A 25 25.97 11.77 8.58
C TYR A 25 26.18 12.00 10.09
N ARG A 26 27.28 11.51 10.67
CA ARG A 26 27.66 11.80 12.06
C ARG A 26 28.09 13.25 12.24
N ALA A 27 28.89 13.79 11.32
CA ALA A 27 29.31 15.21 11.35
C ALA A 27 28.12 16.18 11.18
N GLY A 28 27.10 15.82 10.39
CA GLY A 28 25.88 16.60 10.21
C GLY A 28 24.90 16.54 11.39
N LEU A 29 24.98 15.51 12.24
CA LEU A 29 24.15 15.38 13.46
C LEU A 29 24.73 16.14 14.66
N GLU A 30 26.05 16.31 14.73
CA GLU A 30 26.72 17.07 15.80
C GLU A 30 26.64 18.60 15.57
N ALA A 31 26.48 19.05 14.32
CA ALA A 31 26.44 20.47 13.96
C ALA A 31 25.01 20.98 13.64
N GLY A 32 24.21 21.20 14.69
CA GLY A 32 23.18 22.24 14.68
C GLY A 32 21.90 21.99 13.86
N ARG A 33 20.90 21.35 14.47
CA ARG A 33 19.47 21.65 14.25
C ARG A 33 18.66 21.25 15.49
N THR A 34 18.48 22.25 16.33
CA THR A 34 18.22 22.24 17.77
C THR A 34 16.79 21.87 18.17
N GLN A 35 16.68 21.34 19.39
CA GLN A 35 15.53 21.13 20.28
C GLN A 35 14.23 21.90 19.95
N ALA A 36 14.32 23.15 19.48
CA ALA A 36 13.20 23.96 18.97
C ALA A 36 12.32 23.24 17.91
N PHE A 37 12.88 22.41 17.04
CA PHE A 37 12.07 21.61 16.09
C PHE A 37 11.22 20.55 16.81
N TYR A 38 11.79 19.91 17.82
CA TYR A 38 11.11 18.88 18.62
C TYR A 38 10.08 19.51 19.58
N ASP A 39 10.36 20.69 20.11
CA ASP A 39 9.44 21.43 20.96
C ASP A 39 8.22 21.93 20.17
N ALA A 40 8.44 22.53 18.99
CA ALA A 40 7.34 22.94 18.10
C ALA A 40 6.48 21.75 17.64
N LYS A 41 7.10 20.58 17.44
CA LYS A 41 6.40 19.33 17.13
C LYS A 41 5.60 18.79 18.33
N ALA A 42 6.12 18.94 19.54
CA ALA A 42 5.44 18.56 20.78
C ALA A 42 4.24 19.48 21.07
N GLU A 43 4.36 20.78 20.84
CA GLU A 43 3.28 21.76 21.00
C GLU A 43 2.12 21.51 20.01
N ARG A 44 2.42 21.32 18.72
CA ARG A 44 1.40 20.96 17.70
C ARG A 44 0.66 19.68 18.06
N LYS A 45 1.36 18.71 18.66
CA LYS A 45 0.78 17.46 19.12
C LYS A 45 -0.15 17.67 20.32
N ARG A 46 0.23 18.51 21.30
CA ARG A 46 -0.62 18.87 22.45
C ARG A 46 -1.89 19.61 22.03
N ALA A 47 -1.78 20.61 21.17
CA ALA A 47 -2.93 21.34 20.63
C ALA A 47 -3.93 20.43 19.88
N LYS A 48 -3.42 19.44 19.12
CA LYS A 48 -4.26 18.43 18.44
C LYS A 48 -5.03 17.55 19.42
N TYR A 49 -4.46 17.24 20.58
CA TYR A 49 -5.14 16.43 21.61
C TYR A 49 -6.16 17.23 22.41
N GLU A 50 -5.88 18.50 22.74
CA GLU A 50 -6.86 19.40 23.38
C GLU A 50 -8.08 19.64 22.50
N LEU A 51 -7.89 19.90 21.21
CA LEU A 51 -9.01 20.06 20.27
C LEU A 51 -9.86 18.78 20.18
N LYS A 52 -9.23 17.61 20.29
CA LYS A 52 -9.92 16.31 20.29
C LYS A 52 -10.66 16.05 21.60
N ALA A 53 -10.16 16.53 22.73
CA ALA A 53 -10.83 16.49 24.03
C ALA A 53 -12.05 17.42 24.05
N GLN A 54 -11.89 18.68 23.61
CA GLN A 54 -12.99 19.65 23.49
C GLN A 54 -14.10 19.15 22.56
N ARG A 55 -13.76 18.52 21.42
CA ARG A 55 -14.75 17.90 20.52
C ARG A 55 -15.48 16.72 21.17
N ARG A 56 -14.81 15.93 22.02
CA ARG A 56 -15.46 14.84 22.78
C ARG A 56 -16.42 15.38 23.83
N GLU A 57 -16.05 16.46 24.49
CA GLU A 57 -16.86 17.11 25.51
C GLU A 57 -18.09 17.83 24.91
N LEU A 58 -17.92 18.57 23.81
CA LEU A 58 -19.02 19.13 23.01
C LEU A 58 -19.97 18.04 22.49
N LYS A 59 -19.41 16.88 22.07
CA LYS A 59 -20.23 15.74 21.65
C LYS A 59 -20.98 15.15 22.85
N ALA A 60 -20.35 14.99 24.00
CA ALA A 60 -21.00 14.49 25.22
C ALA A 60 -22.13 15.43 25.69
N GLN A 61 -21.91 16.75 25.67
CA GLN A 61 -22.94 17.75 25.99
C GLN A 61 -24.11 17.74 25.00
N ARG A 62 -23.83 17.49 23.71
CA ARG A 62 -24.87 17.38 22.67
C ARG A 62 -25.72 16.12 22.81
N TYR A 63 -25.16 15.01 23.31
CA TYR A 63 -25.91 13.79 23.62
C TYR A 63 -26.62 13.84 24.99
N GLY A 64 -26.09 14.59 25.96
CA GLY A 64 -26.77 14.82 27.25
C GLY A 64 -28.07 15.64 27.14
N LYS A 65 -28.17 16.55 26.17
CA LYS A 65 -29.38 17.35 25.91
C LYS A 65 -30.50 16.60 25.16
N HIS A 66 -30.20 15.50 24.47
CA HIS A 66 -31.21 14.72 23.75
C HIS A 66 -31.95 13.68 24.61
N ALA A 67 -31.45 13.39 25.82
CA ALA A 67 -32.10 12.43 26.72
C ALA A 67 -33.28 13.03 27.53
N ALA A 68 -33.54 14.34 27.44
CA ALA A 68 -34.58 15.02 28.21
C ALA A 68 -35.85 15.40 27.43
N HIS A 69 -35.92 15.13 26.12
CA HIS A 69 -37.09 15.51 25.33
C HIS A 69 -37.28 14.58 24.13
N THR A 70 -38.09 13.52 24.33
CA THR A 70 -39.10 13.03 23.38
C THR A 70 -39.79 11.79 23.95
N GLN A 71 -40.92 12.00 24.64
CA GLN A 71 -42.09 11.14 24.47
C GLN A 71 -43.01 11.85 23.46
N ASP A 72 -43.71 11.03 22.68
CA ASP A 72 -44.85 11.31 21.80
C ASP A 72 -44.67 11.46 20.28
N SER A 73 -45.43 10.56 19.63
CA SER A 73 -46.21 10.71 18.39
C SER A 73 -45.66 10.19 17.04
N HIS A 74 -46.61 9.61 16.30
CA HIS A 74 -46.54 8.81 15.07
C HIS A 74 -46.29 9.64 13.80
N GLY A 75 -45.85 8.98 12.72
CA GLY A 75 -46.03 9.47 11.34
C GLY A 75 -45.13 8.79 10.29
N SER A 76 -45.76 8.21 9.27
CA SER A 76 -45.19 7.51 8.10
C SER A 76 -44.63 8.45 7.00
N HIS A 77 -43.47 8.15 6.41
CA HIS A 77 -43.23 7.99 4.95
C HIS A 77 -41.73 7.90 4.56
N ALA A 78 -41.52 7.30 3.39
CA ALA A 78 -40.32 6.97 2.63
C ALA A 78 -39.09 7.91 2.68
N GLY A 79 -37.90 7.29 2.57
CA GLY A 79 -36.62 7.94 2.26
C GLY A 79 -35.43 7.12 2.76
N ALA A 80 -34.96 6.13 1.99
CA ALA A 80 -33.80 5.31 2.38
C ALA A 80 -32.48 6.05 2.09
N GLU A 81 -32.17 7.06 2.92
CA GLU A 81 -30.83 7.61 3.06
C GLU A 81 -29.95 6.64 3.87
N HIS A 82 -28.84 6.21 3.28
CA HIS A 82 -27.84 5.38 3.93
C HIS A 82 -27.05 6.20 4.98
N ALA A 83 -27.57 6.25 6.21
CA ALA A 83 -26.85 6.76 7.37
C ALA A 83 -25.66 5.82 7.74
N PRO A 84 -24.49 6.36 8.13
CA PRO A 84 -23.33 5.54 8.45
C PRO A 84 -23.56 4.76 9.76
N SER A 85 -23.58 3.43 9.67
CA SER A 85 -23.74 2.56 10.83
C SER A 85 -22.51 2.65 11.75
N SER A 86 -22.69 3.27 12.92
CA SER A 86 -21.69 3.28 13.99
C SER A 86 -21.87 2.07 14.90
N GLN A 87 -21.68 0.86 14.35
CA GLN A 87 -21.46 -0.30 15.20
C GLN A 87 -19.98 -0.33 15.64
N PRO A 88 -19.67 -0.57 16.92
CA PRO A 88 -18.29 -0.78 17.36
C PRO A 88 -17.74 -2.01 16.64
N ARG A 89 -16.73 -1.81 15.79
CA ARG A 89 -16.07 -2.90 15.06
C ARG A 89 -15.51 -3.88 16.08
N LYS A 90 -16.05 -5.11 16.14
CA LYS A 90 -15.39 -6.25 16.80
C LYS A 90 -13.95 -6.31 16.28
N GLY A 91 -12.97 -6.36 17.20
CA GLY A 91 -11.56 -6.41 16.84
C GLY A 91 -11.33 -7.58 15.86
N ARG A 92 -10.69 -7.31 14.72
CA ARG A 92 -10.38 -8.39 13.76
C ARG A 92 -9.41 -9.36 14.44
N LYS A 93 -9.81 -10.64 14.54
CA LYS A 93 -8.98 -11.71 15.09
C LYS A 93 -7.79 -11.98 14.16
N ALA A 94 -6.61 -12.19 14.74
CA ALA A 94 -5.44 -12.65 13.99
C ALA A 94 -5.67 -14.08 13.49
N ILE A 95 -5.14 -14.36 12.30
CA ILE A 95 -5.16 -15.67 11.64
C ILE A 95 -3.72 -16.15 11.60
N GLU A 96 -3.50 -17.37 12.07
CA GLU A 96 -2.20 -18.05 11.96
C GLU A 96 -2.05 -18.66 10.56
N ALA A 97 -0.82 -18.69 10.08
CA ALA A 97 -0.41 -19.43 8.91
C ALA A 97 0.93 -20.12 9.15
N THR A 98 1.07 -21.33 8.61
CA THR A 98 2.28 -22.15 8.71
C THR A 98 2.98 -22.18 7.36
N ILE A 99 4.27 -21.87 7.31
CA ILE A 99 5.05 -21.87 6.08
C ILE A 99 5.14 -23.29 5.52
N THR A 100 4.75 -23.45 4.26
CA THR A 100 4.79 -24.71 3.51
C THR A 100 5.85 -24.70 2.41
N GLY A 101 6.35 -23.53 2.01
CA GLY A 101 7.41 -23.42 1.01
C GLY A 101 7.94 -22.00 0.83
N LYS A 102 9.13 -21.89 0.24
CA LYS A 102 9.80 -20.64 -0.12
C LYS A 102 10.50 -20.81 -1.46
N GLU A 103 10.29 -19.88 -2.39
CA GLU A 103 10.90 -19.92 -3.73
C GLU A 103 11.33 -18.52 -4.19
N SER A 104 12.47 -18.43 -4.88
CA SER A 104 12.88 -17.17 -5.52
C SER A 104 12.03 -16.95 -6.78
N VAL A 105 11.42 -15.77 -6.88
CA VAL A 105 10.59 -15.36 -8.02
C VAL A 105 11.41 -14.54 -9.00
N SER A 106 12.28 -13.69 -8.47
CA SER A 106 13.31 -12.94 -9.20
C SER A 106 14.46 -12.62 -8.22
N PRO A 107 15.57 -12.02 -8.67
CA PRO A 107 16.65 -11.58 -7.77
C PRO A 107 16.18 -10.66 -6.64
N ALA A 108 15.10 -9.89 -6.87
CA ALA A 108 14.56 -8.92 -5.91
C ALA A 108 13.26 -9.39 -5.24
N MET A 109 12.81 -10.63 -5.44
CA MET A 109 11.51 -11.10 -4.93
C MET A 109 11.53 -12.57 -4.53
N VAL A 110 10.98 -12.86 -3.36
CA VAL A 110 10.75 -14.23 -2.87
C VAL A 110 9.26 -14.47 -2.67
N ARG A 111 8.76 -15.65 -3.03
CA ARG A 111 7.42 -16.11 -2.72
C ARG A 111 7.45 -17.04 -1.52
N ILE A 112 6.61 -16.73 -0.55
CA ILE A 112 6.36 -17.58 0.61
C ILE A 112 4.99 -18.23 0.42
N ARG A 113 4.97 -19.55 0.52
CA ARG A 113 3.75 -20.37 0.54
C ARG A 113 3.46 -20.76 1.98
N ALA A 114 2.20 -20.71 2.36
CA ALA A 114 1.76 -21.09 3.69
C ALA A 114 0.35 -21.67 3.66
N ASN A 115 0.00 -22.45 4.67
CA ASN A 115 -1.37 -22.88 4.91
C ASN A 115 -1.97 -22.04 6.06
N ALA A 116 -3.13 -21.44 5.82
CA ALA A 116 -3.84 -20.58 6.75
C ALA A 116 -5.28 -21.08 6.94
N PRO A 117 -5.52 -22.07 7.82
CA PRO A 117 -6.85 -22.68 8.00
C PRO A 117 -7.96 -21.68 8.35
N GLY A 118 -7.61 -20.54 8.96
CA GLY A 118 -8.57 -19.47 9.27
C GLY A 118 -9.15 -18.73 8.05
N LEU A 119 -8.69 -19.06 6.84
CA LEU A 119 -9.26 -18.59 5.57
C LEU A 119 -10.22 -19.58 4.91
N ILE A 120 -10.32 -20.82 5.40
CA ILE A 120 -11.21 -21.83 4.83
C ILE A 120 -12.67 -21.34 4.89
N GLY A 121 -13.39 -21.51 3.78
CA GLY A 121 -14.80 -21.14 3.65
C GLY A 121 -15.06 -19.63 3.55
N ARG A 122 -14.02 -18.79 3.41
CA ARG A 122 -14.22 -17.36 3.18
C ARG A 122 -14.58 -17.05 1.73
N GLU A 123 -15.44 -16.06 1.55
CA GLU A 123 -15.73 -15.48 0.24
C GLU A 123 -14.76 -14.33 -0.07
N LEU A 124 -13.84 -14.57 -1.00
CA LEU A 124 -12.80 -13.64 -1.41
C LEU A 124 -12.95 -13.33 -2.91
N THR A 125 -13.61 -12.22 -3.21
CA THR A 125 -14.00 -11.84 -4.58
C THR A 125 -13.09 -10.80 -5.23
N LYS A 126 -12.08 -10.30 -4.51
CA LYS A 126 -11.17 -9.26 -4.99
C LYS A 126 -9.85 -9.89 -5.42
N THR A 127 -9.15 -9.24 -6.36
CA THR A 127 -7.83 -9.69 -6.81
C THR A 127 -6.70 -8.95 -6.10
N ASP A 128 -7.00 -7.79 -5.50
CA ASP A 128 -6.05 -6.99 -4.71
C ASP A 128 -6.10 -7.33 -3.21
N HIS A 129 -6.46 -8.58 -2.87
CA HIS A 129 -6.58 -8.99 -1.48
C HIS A 129 -5.24 -8.80 -0.74
N TYR A 130 -5.28 -8.19 0.44
CA TYR A 130 -4.08 -7.94 1.25
C TYR A 130 -4.30 -8.30 2.71
N VAL A 131 -3.21 -8.65 3.38
CA VAL A 131 -3.17 -8.96 4.81
C VAL A 131 -2.23 -7.99 5.53
N LYS A 132 -2.41 -7.86 6.85
CA LYS A 132 -1.49 -7.14 7.74
C LYS A 132 -0.74 -8.17 8.57
N ILE A 133 0.46 -8.53 8.14
CA ILE A 133 1.35 -9.45 8.85
C ILE A 133 1.80 -8.79 10.15
N LEU A 134 1.74 -9.53 11.25
CA LEU A 134 2.09 -9.09 12.59
C LEU A 134 3.54 -9.44 12.89
N PHE A 135 4.37 -8.43 13.13
CA PHE A 135 5.75 -8.60 13.57
C PHE A 135 5.86 -8.21 15.03
N VAL A 136 6.42 -9.11 15.83
CA VAL A 136 6.78 -8.82 17.23
C VAL A 136 8.05 -7.96 17.23
N PRO A 137 8.04 -6.78 17.88
CA PRO A 137 9.24 -5.96 17.96
C PRO A 137 10.36 -6.67 18.72
N GLU A 138 11.60 -6.41 18.32
CA GLU A 138 12.78 -6.91 19.03
C GLU A 138 12.75 -6.53 20.51
N GLY A 139 13.10 -7.50 21.37
CA GLY A 139 13.10 -7.33 22.83
C GLY A 139 11.73 -7.30 23.49
N ALA A 140 10.64 -7.57 22.76
CA ALA A 140 9.33 -7.79 23.37
C ALA A 140 9.33 -9.10 24.19
N PRO A 141 8.71 -9.12 25.39
CA PRO A 141 8.76 -10.27 26.30
C PRO A 141 7.72 -11.35 25.96
N TYR A 142 7.33 -11.47 24.70
CA TYR A 142 6.31 -12.41 24.24
C TYR A 142 6.59 -12.83 22.79
N SER A 143 6.06 -13.99 22.41
CA SER A 143 6.06 -14.48 21.03
C SER A 143 4.63 -14.79 20.61
N TRP A 144 4.44 -15.11 19.33
CA TRP A 144 3.21 -15.74 18.87
C TRP A 144 3.02 -17.11 19.58
N PRO A 145 1.79 -17.52 19.95
CA PRO A 145 0.51 -16.82 19.81
C PRO A 145 0.22 -15.77 20.90
N PHE A 146 -0.44 -14.68 20.52
CA PHE A 146 -0.87 -13.64 21.46
C PHE A 146 -2.21 -13.01 21.07
N ASP A 147 -2.94 -12.48 22.05
CA ASP A 147 -4.15 -11.68 21.83
C ASP A 147 -3.80 -10.20 21.63
N LEU A 148 -4.26 -9.62 20.51
CA LEU A 148 -3.96 -8.23 20.15
C LEU A 148 -4.54 -7.21 21.13
N ALA A 149 -5.69 -7.48 21.73
CA ALA A 149 -6.30 -6.58 22.71
C ALA A 149 -5.51 -6.61 24.02
N HIS A 150 -5.18 -7.81 24.49
CA HIS A 150 -4.35 -8.00 25.68
C HIS A 150 -2.99 -7.29 25.53
N ILE A 151 -2.26 -7.51 24.43
CA ILE A 151 -0.97 -6.85 24.21
C ILE A 151 -1.11 -5.33 24.14
N LYS A 152 -2.20 -4.81 23.55
CA LYS A 152 -2.45 -3.37 23.52
C LYS A 152 -2.70 -2.79 24.91
N ASP A 153 -3.28 -3.56 25.83
CA ASP A 153 -3.60 -3.12 27.17
C ASP A 153 -2.43 -3.30 28.15
N THR A 154 -1.62 -4.35 27.99
CA THR A 154 -0.54 -4.69 28.92
C THR A 154 0.85 -4.22 28.48
N GLN A 155 1.10 -4.07 27.18
CA GLN A 155 2.44 -3.74 26.68
C GLN A 155 2.62 -2.24 26.36
N PRO A 156 3.80 -1.66 26.70
CA PRO A 156 4.22 -0.36 26.21
C PRO A 156 4.18 -0.30 24.68
N LYS A 157 3.94 0.89 24.11
CA LYS A 157 3.79 1.06 22.65
C LYS A 157 4.97 0.49 21.84
N LYS A 158 6.20 0.57 22.35
CA LYS A 158 7.42 0.05 21.69
C LYS A 158 7.44 -1.48 21.56
N TYR A 159 6.70 -2.18 22.41
CA TYR A 159 6.57 -3.64 22.40
C TYR A 159 5.21 -4.08 21.85
N ARG A 160 4.48 -3.22 21.13
CA ARG A 160 3.25 -3.67 20.46
C ARG A 160 3.58 -4.17 19.06
N PRO A 161 2.89 -5.22 18.56
CA PRO A 161 3.13 -5.73 17.23
C PRO A 161 3.00 -4.62 16.19
N VAL A 162 3.97 -4.56 15.29
CA VAL A 162 3.91 -3.68 14.12
C VAL A 162 3.41 -4.47 12.93
N THR A 163 2.74 -3.80 12.01
CA THR A 163 2.19 -4.47 10.83
C THR A 163 2.98 -4.15 9.59
N ARG A 164 3.06 -5.11 8.66
CA ARG A 164 3.37 -4.82 7.25
C ARG A 164 2.24 -5.34 6.37
N THR A 165 1.85 -4.53 5.40
CA THR A 165 0.78 -4.89 4.47
C THR A 165 1.37 -5.59 3.26
N TYR A 166 0.85 -6.78 2.97
CA TYR A 166 1.26 -7.61 1.84
C TYR A 166 0.05 -8.14 1.09
N THR A 167 0.18 -8.23 -0.23
CA THR A 167 -0.83 -8.81 -1.11
C THR A 167 -0.84 -10.33 -0.99
N LEU A 168 -2.02 -10.94 -0.92
CA LEU A 168 -2.17 -12.37 -1.16
C LEU A 168 -2.05 -12.61 -2.67
N ARG A 169 -0.89 -13.10 -3.11
CA ARG A 169 -0.65 -13.42 -4.53
C ARG A 169 -1.62 -14.49 -5.03
N SER A 170 -1.90 -15.49 -4.19
CA SER A 170 -2.94 -16.48 -4.41
C SER A 170 -3.55 -16.90 -3.08
N VAL A 171 -4.81 -17.33 -3.10
CA VAL A 171 -5.52 -17.90 -1.96
C VAL A 171 -6.49 -18.97 -2.44
N ASP A 172 -6.40 -20.15 -1.84
CA ASP A 172 -7.38 -21.22 -1.98
C ASP A 172 -8.18 -21.30 -0.68
N THR A 173 -9.47 -20.96 -0.74
CA THR A 173 -10.35 -20.96 0.44
C THR A 173 -10.98 -22.33 0.72
N ILE A 174 -10.67 -23.35 -0.08
CA ILE A 174 -11.03 -24.75 0.19
C ILE A 174 -9.95 -25.37 1.09
N THR A 175 -8.67 -25.20 0.75
CA THR A 175 -7.55 -25.79 1.50
C THR A 175 -6.95 -24.86 2.55
N GLY A 176 -7.14 -23.55 2.39
CA GLY A 176 -6.47 -22.51 3.19
C GLY A 176 -5.07 -22.16 2.68
N ASP A 177 -4.63 -22.69 1.54
CA ASP A 177 -3.31 -22.40 1.00
C ASP A 177 -3.22 -20.97 0.46
N ILE A 178 -2.14 -20.29 0.79
CA ILE A 178 -1.85 -18.92 0.37
C ILE A 178 -0.43 -18.80 -0.17
N ALA A 179 -0.24 -17.83 -1.06
CA ALA A 179 1.07 -17.34 -1.45
C ALA A 179 1.17 -15.83 -1.23
N ILE A 180 2.32 -15.36 -0.76
CA ILE A 180 2.64 -13.95 -0.58
C ILE A 180 4.03 -13.69 -1.16
N ASP A 181 4.12 -12.66 -2.00
CA ASP A 181 5.38 -12.25 -2.61
C ASP A 181 5.98 -11.08 -1.83
N PHE A 182 7.26 -11.21 -1.47
CA PHE A 182 8.02 -10.23 -0.71
C PHE A 182 9.10 -9.63 -1.59
N VAL A 183 9.02 -8.33 -1.79
CA VAL A 183 10.11 -7.58 -2.41
C VAL A 183 11.25 -7.45 -1.40
N LEU A 184 12.46 -7.81 -1.84
CA LEU A 184 13.68 -7.76 -1.07
C LEU A 184 14.38 -6.42 -1.37
N HIS A 185 14.17 -5.42 -0.51
CA HIS A 185 14.86 -4.14 -0.60
C HIS A 185 15.91 -4.00 0.50
N GLY A 186 17.18 -4.18 0.12
CA GLY A 186 18.31 -4.10 1.05
C GLY A 186 18.20 -5.05 2.24
N ASP A 187 19.05 -4.82 3.25
CA ASP A 187 19.10 -5.65 4.47
C ASP A 187 18.43 -4.96 5.67
N THR A 188 17.86 -3.77 5.47
CA THR A 188 17.22 -2.99 6.53
C THR A 188 15.69 -3.07 6.43
N GLY A 189 15.03 -3.48 7.50
CA GLY A 189 13.58 -3.58 7.56
C GLY A 189 13.14 -4.77 8.40
N LEU A 190 11.83 -5.00 8.51
CA LEU A 190 11.31 -6.17 9.23
C LEU A 190 10.97 -7.31 8.27
N ALA A 191 10.14 -7.02 7.28
CA ALA A 191 9.57 -8.08 6.44
C ALA A 191 10.53 -8.60 5.36
N GLY A 192 11.44 -7.77 4.83
CA GLY A 192 12.45 -8.22 3.86
C GLY A 192 13.43 -9.24 4.47
N PRO A 193 14.12 -8.91 5.58
CA PRO A 193 14.95 -9.88 6.30
C PRO A 193 14.17 -11.11 6.76
N TRP A 194 13.00 -10.92 7.38
CA TRP A 194 12.16 -12.06 7.79
C TRP A 194 11.81 -12.99 6.62
N ALA A 195 11.41 -12.45 5.45
CA ALA A 195 11.04 -13.27 4.31
C ALA A 195 12.24 -14.02 3.69
N ARG A 196 13.45 -13.47 3.84
CA ARG A 196 14.70 -14.13 3.43
C ARG A 196 15.00 -15.33 4.32
N ASP A 197 14.83 -15.16 5.62
CA ASP A 197 15.34 -16.11 6.61
C ASP A 197 14.33 -17.17 7.03
N VAL A 198 13.02 -16.91 6.88
CA VAL A 198 11.96 -17.83 7.34
C VAL A 198 12.06 -19.23 6.71
N GLU A 199 11.83 -20.25 7.52
CA GLU A 199 11.92 -21.66 7.15
C GLU A 199 10.54 -22.35 7.08
N VAL A 200 10.49 -23.48 6.37
CA VAL A 200 9.29 -24.33 6.32
C VAL A 200 8.98 -24.87 7.70
N GLY A 201 7.69 -24.82 8.09
CA GLY A 201 7.22 -25.21 9.41
C GLY A 201 7.13 -24.06 10.41
N GLU A 202 7.76 -22.91 10.16
CA GLU A 202 7.56 -21.72 10.98
C GLU A 202 6.13 -21.18 10.84
N THR A 203 5.68 -20.45 11.86
CA THR A 203 4.35 -19.83 11.87
C THR A 203 4.45 -18.31 11.92
N PHE A 204 3.48 -17.66 11.29
CA PHE A 204 3.26 -16.23 11.40
C PHE A 204 1.77 -15.93 11.52
N ALA A 205 1.45 -14.71 11.93
CA ALA A 205 0.07 -14.28 12.07
C ALA A 205 -0.22 -13.01 11.28
N PHE A 206 -1.46 -12.88 10.83
CA PHE A 206 -1.91 -11.68 10.13
C PHE A 206 -3.36 -11.31 10.44
N VAL A 207 -3.72 -10.08 10.13
CA VAL A 207 -5.10 -9.58 10.17
C VAL A 207 -5.61 -9.35 8.75
N GLY A 208 -6.81 -9.85 8.42
CA GLY A 208 -7.43 -9.66 7.11
C GLY A 208 -8.18 -10.91 6.60
N PRO A 209 -8.27 -11.09 5.27
CA PRO A 209 -7.82 -10.15 4.22
C PRO A 209 -8.73 -8.93 4.08
N GLY A 210 -8.17 -7.80 3.64
CA GLY A 210 -8.90 -6.71 2.99
C GLY A 210 -8.82 -6.85 1.47
N GLY A 211 -9.52 -6.01 0.72
CA GLY A 211 -9.49 -5.97 -0.75
C GLY A 211 -10.55 -5.00 -1.26
N GLY A 212 -10.30 -4.37 -2.41
CA GLY A 212 -11.17 -3.34 -2.98
C GLY A 212 -11.47 -3.51 -4.46
N TRP A 213 -10.63 -4.23 -5.20
CA TRP A 213 -10.65 -4.23 -6.66
C TRP A 213 -10.56 -5.63 -7.26
N ALA A 214 -11.27 -5.81 -8.36
CA ALA A 214 -11.17 -6.95 -9.27
C ALA A 214 -11.53 -6.45 -10.67
N PRO A 215 -10.98 -7.08 -11.73
CA PRO A 215 -11.46 -6.83 -13.08
C PRO A 215 -12.92 -7.24 -13.20
N THR A 216 -13.69 -6.52 -14.02
CA THR A 216 -15.11 -6.77 -14.26
C THR A 216 -15.40 -6.69 -15.76
N PRO A 217 -16.42 -7.37 -16.29
CA PRO A 217 -16.73 -7.34 -17.73
C PRO A 217 -17.29 -5.99 -18.22
N ARG A 218 -17.26 -4.94 -17.38
CA ARG A 218 -17.71 -3.59 -17.73
C ARG A 218 -16.75 -2.84 -18.64
N TYR A 219 -15.48 -3.25 -18.71
CA TYR A 219 -14.44 -2.55 -19.45
C TYR A 219 -13.97 -3.36 -20.65
N ASP A 220 -13.83 -2.72 -21.80
CA ASP A 220 -13.30 -3.34 -23.03
C ASP A 220 -11.78 -3.53 -22.93
N HIS A 221 -11.10 -2.65 -22.19
CA HIS A 221 -9.66 -2.69 -21.98
C HIS A 221 -9.28 -2.40 -20.52
N PHE A 222 -8.22 -3.04 -20.04
CA PHE A 222 -7.62 -2.78 -18.74
C PHE A 222 -6.20 -2.24 -18.89
N VAL A 223 -5.88 -1.18 -18.14
CA VAL A 223 -4.50 -0.72 -17.94
C VAL A 223 -4.12 -0.97 -16.50
N LEU A 224 -3.19 -1.90 -16.30
CA LEU A 224 -2.62 -2.23 -15.00
C LEU A 224 -1.19 -1.71 -14.95
N ALA A 225 -0.80 -1.03 -13.88
CA ALA A 225 0.56 -0.51 -13.74
C ALA A 225 1.03 -0.54 -12.29
N GLY A 226 2.28 -0.96 -12.08
CA GLY A 226 2.88 -0.93 -10.75
C GLY A 226 4.33 -1.35 -10.71
N ASP A 227 5.00 -1.01 -9.63
CA ASP A 227 6.32 -1.51 -9.28
C ASP A 227 6.22 -2.92 -8.66
N GLU A 228 7.35 -3.48 -8.22
CA GLU A 228 7.41 -4.82 -7.63
C GLU A 228 6.46 -5.01 -6.45
N SER A 229 6.12 -3.93 -5.71
CA SER A 229 5.21 -4.01 -4.56
C SER A 229 3.76 -4.26 -4.98
N ALA A 230 3.36 -3.80 -6.16
CA ALA A 230 2.02 -3.97 -6.72
C ALA A 230 1.93 -5.17 -7.69
N ALA A 231 3.07 -5.69 -8.15
CA ALA A 231 3.14 -6.81 -9.06
C ALA A 231 2.29 -8.03 -8.66
N PRO A 232 2.21 -8.44 -7.37
CA PRO A 232 1.41 -9.60 -6.99
C PRO A 232 -0.09 -9.38 -7.20
N ALA A 233 -0.57 -8.14 -6.98
CA ALA A 233 -1.97 -7.78 -7.19
C ALA A 233 -2.28 -7.74 -8.68
N ILE A 234 -1.38 -7.16 -9.49
CA ILE A 234 -1.51 -7.12 -10.96
C ILE A 234 -1.55 -8.55 -11.51
N ALA A 235 -0.65 -9.43 -11.08
CA ALA A 235 -0.63 -10.81 -11.53
C ALA A 235 -1.94 -11.55 -11.16
N ALA A 236 -2.44 -11.42 -9.94
CA ALA A 236 -3.73 -11.98 -9.55
C ALA A 236 -4.91 -11.39 -10.35
N SER A 237 -4.80 -10.13 -10.76
CA SER A 237 -5.77 -9.47 -11.63
C SER A 237 -5.74 -9.99 -13.06
N LEU A 238 -4.54 -10.20 -13.63
CA LEU A 238 -4.36 -10.73 -14.98
C LEU A 238 -4.98 -12.12 -15.15
N GLU A 239 -4.88 -12.98 -14.14
CA GLU A 239 -5.54 -14.31 -14.10
C GLU A 239 -7.08 -14.25 -14.17
N LYS A 240 -7.67 -13.07 -13.91
CA LYS A 240 -9.13 -12.86 -13.83
C LYS A 240 -9.64 -11.88 -14.89
N ILE A 241 -8.81 -11.47 -15.85
CA ILE A 241 -9.27 -10.61 -16.95
C ILE A 241 -10.35 -11.36 -17.74
N PRO A 242 -11.54 -10.78 -17.96
CA PRO A 242 -12.58 -11.38 -18.79
C PRO A 242 -12.05 -11.63 -20.20
N SER A 243 -12.42 -12.77 -20.80
CA SER A 243 -12.03 -13.10 -22.18
C SER A 243 -12.58 -12.12 -23.23
N THR A 244 -13.62 -11.34 -22.87
CA THR A 244 -14.20 -10.27 -23.68
C THR A 244 -13.43 -8.95 -23.59
N SER A 245 -12.43 -8.87 -22.71
CA SER A 245 -11.65 -7.66 -22.46
C SER A 245 -10.19 -7.91 -22.85
N THR A 246 -9.48 -6.85 -23.22
CA THR A 246 -8.03 -6.88 -23.37
C THR A 246 -7.35 -6.23 -22.16
N ALA A 247 -6.08 -6.52 -21.92
CA ALA A 247 -5.32 -5.93 -20.83
C ALA A 247 -3.89 -5.61 -21.26
N ILE A 248 -3.37 -4.48 -20.77
CA ILE A 248 -1.94 -4.19 -20.76
C ILE A 248 -1.46 -4.03 -19.32
N ALA A 249 -0.36 -4.69 -18.99
CA ALA A 249 0.28 -4.59 -17.69
C ALA A 249 1.69 -3.98 -17.82
N PHE A 250 1.92 -2.87 -17.13
CA PHE A 250 3.23 -2.25 -16.99
C PHE A 250 3.83 -2.64 -15.63
N PHE A 251 4.93 -3.39 -15.65
CA PHE A 251 5.67 -3.74 -14.44
C PHE A 251 6.98 -2.96 -14.42
N GLU A 252 7.14 -2.09 -13.43
CA GLU A 252 8.43 -1.45 -13.19
C GLU A 252 9.32 -2.35 -12.34
N ILE A 253 10.51 -2.64 -12.85
CA ILE A 253 11.55 -3.44 -12.19
C ILE A 253 12.91 -2.75 -12.34
N GLU A 254 13.91 -3.21 -11.59
CA GLU A 254 15.21 -2.55 -11.59
C GLU A 254 15.89 -2.58 -12.97
N GLU A 255 16.07 -3.76 -13.55
CA GLU A 255 16.84 -3.97 -14.78
C GLU A 255 16.47 -5.29 -15.47
N PRO A 256 16.89 -5.51 -16.72
CA PRO A 256 16.75 -6.80 -17.39
C PRO A 256 17.37 -7.94 -16.56
N GLY A 257 16.68 -9.06 -16.47
CA GLY A 257 17.01 -10.19 -15.59
C GLY A 257 16.24 -10.20 -14.27
N HIS A 258 15.50 -9.13 -13.95
CA HIS A 258 14.61 -9.07 -12.79
C HIS A 258 13.14 -9.39 -13.10
N GLU A 259 12.85 -9.73 -14.36
CA GLU A 259 11.53 -10.19 -14.77
C GLU A 259 11.14 -11.46 -14.01
N PHE A 260 9.83 -11.68 -13.92
CA PHE A 260 9.26 -12.86 -13.29
C PHE A 260 8.11 -13.39 -14.13
N ALA A 261 7.77 -14.65 -13.92
CA ALA A 261 6.63 -15.27 -14.58
C ALA A 261 5.35 -14.50 -14.25
N VAL A 262 4.65 -14.09 -15.29
CA VAL A 262 3.38 -13.38 -15.23
C VAL A 262 2.34 -14.15 -16.05
N PRO A 263 1.04 -14.02 -15.75
CA PRO A 263 0.02 -14.66 -16.55
C PRO A 263 0.07 -14.20 -18.01
N GLU A 264 -0.04 -15.16 -18.92
CA GLU A 264 -0.04 -14.96 -20.37
C GLU A 264 -1.42 -15.29 -20.96
N GLY A 265 -1.74 -14.69 -22.11
CA GLY A 265 -2.96 -14.96 -22.85
C GLY A 265 -3.08 -14.04 -24.07
N ASP A 266 -3.85 -14.46 -25.08
CA ASP A 266 -4.01 -13.71 -26.34
C ASP A 266 -4.57 -12.29 -26.14
N ASN A 267 -5.29 -12.06 -25.04
CA ASN A 267 -5.86 -10.78 -24.66
C ASN A 267 -5.01 -10.00 -23.64
N ILE A 268 -3.81 -10.47 -23.29
CA ILE A 268 -2.92 -9.87 -22.29
C ILE A 268 -1.61 -9.44 -22.96
N THR A 269 -1.24 -8.18 -22.78
CA THR A 269 0.07 -7.65 -23.16
C THR A 269 0.85 -7.24 -21.91
N VAL A 270 2.09 -7.68 -21.80
CA VAL A 270 2.99 -7.30 -20.70
C VAL A 270 4.08 -6.38 -21.24
N ARG A 271 4.37 -5.31 -20.50
CA ARG A 271 5.49 -4.39 -20.76
C ARG A 271 6.33 -4.23 -19.50
N TRP A 272 7.58 -4.65 -19.58
CA TRP A 272 8.58 -4.40 -18.55
C TRP A 272 9.14 -2.98 -18.70
N VAL A 273 9.19 -2.26 -17.59
CA VAL A 273 9.72 -0.90 -17.51
C VAL A 273 10.93 -0.93 -16.59
N TYR A 274 12.12 -0.73 -17.14
CA TYR A 274 13.37 -0.83 -16.38
C TYR A 274 13.74 0.52 -15.75
N ARG A 275 14.03 0.52 -14.45
CA ARG A 275 14.46 1.73 -13.73
C ARG A 275 15.90 2.12 -14.03
N HIS A 276 16.80 1.15 -14.20
CA HIS A 276 18.24 1.38 -14.36
C HIS A 276 18.80 2.35 -13.30
N GLY A 277 18.49 2.13 -12.01
CA GLY A 277 18.92 3.01 -10.92
C GLY A 277 18.19 4.35 -10.81
N SER A 278 17.22 4.65 -11.70
CA SER A 278 16.42 5.86 -11.60
C SER A 278 15.44 5.81 -10.42
N MET A 279 14.87 6.97 -10.06
CA MET A 279 13.91 7.06 -8.97
C MET A 279 12.68 6.17 -9.25
N PRO A 280 12.27 5.31 -8.30
CA PRO A 280 11.09 4.47 -8.46
C PRO A 280 9.85 5.25 -8.89
N GLY A 281 9.10 4.67 -9.81
CA GLY A 281 7.85 5.19 -10.34
C GLY A 281 7.99 6.23 -11.45
N ARG A 282 9.19 6.76 -11.71
CA ARG A 282 9.39 7.79 -12.73
C ARG A 282 9.25 7.21 -14.14
N ALA A 283 9.99 6.14 -14.44
CA ALA A 283 9.94 5.47 -15.74
C ALA A 283 8.53 4.89 -15.98
N LEU A 284 7.92 4.33 -14.93
CA LEU A 284 6.55 3.81 -14.99
C LEU A 284 5.52 4.90 -15.30
N ALA A 285 5.62 6.06 -14.66
CA ALA A 285 4.72 7.18 -14.92
C ALA A 285 4.80 7.65 -16.38
N ASP A 286 6.02 7.72 -16.93
CA ASP A 286 6.25 8.14 -18.31
C ASP A 286 5.74 7.08 -19.32
N ALA A 287 5.90 5.78 -19.01
CA ALA A 287 5.37 4.69 -19.83
C ALA A 287 3.82 4.70 -19.88
N VAL A 288 3.16 4.86 -18.73
CA VAL A 288 1.69 4.93 -18.66
C VAL A 288 1.17 6.20 -19.35
N ARG A 289 1.85 7.34 -19.17
CA ARG A 289 1.47 8.61 -19.83
C ARG A 289 1.60 8.53 -21.35
N SER A 290 2.57 7.79 -21.86
CA SER A 290 2.80 7.64 -23.30
C SER A 290 1.90 6.58 -23.94
N TYR A 291 1.16 5.81 -23.14
CA TYR A 291 0.25 4.80 -23.66
C TYR A 291 -1.06 5.42 -24.17
N GLU A 292 -1.32 5.17 -25.44
CA GLU A 292 -2.59 5.45 -26.11
C GLU A 292 -3.52 4.26 -25.90
N CYS A 293 -4.66 4.51 -25.25
CA CYS A 293 -5.65 3.48 -25.03
C CYS A 293 -6.44 3.20 -26.33
N PRO A 294 -6.85 1.95 -26.57
CA PRO A 294 -7.82 1.67 -27.63
C PRO A 294 -9.14 2.41 -27.36
N GLU A 295 -9.96 2.55 -28.41
CA GLU A 295 -11.32 3.04 -28.25
C GLU A 295 -12.14 2.12 -27.31
N GLY A 296 -13.12 2.72 -26.64
CA GLY A 296 -14.01 2.01 -25.70
C GLY A 296 -13.76 2.35 -24.24
N SER A 297 -14.32 1.52 -23.37
CA SER A 297 -14.27 1.70 -21.92
C SER A 297 -13.01 1.11 -21.32
N VAL A 298 -12.29 1.91 -20.51
CA VAL A 298 -11.01 1.52 -19.92
C VAL A 298 -11.09 1.46 -18.40
N GLY A 299 -10.74 0.31 -17.82
CA GLY A 299 -10.57 0.12 -16.39
C GLY A 299 -9.10 0.28 -15.98
N TRP A 300 -8.83 1.07 -14.95
CA TRP A 300 -7.46 1.35 -14.50
C TRP A 300 -7.16 0.72 -13.13
N PHE A 301 -6.01 0.08 -13.01
CA PHE A 301 -5.45 -0.38 -11.74
C PHE A 301 -3.99 0.06 -11.64
N VAL A 302 -3.71 1.14 -10.90
CA VAL A 302 -2.37 1.74 -10.82
C VAL A 302 -1.90 1.89 -9.38
N HIS A 303 -1.07 0.96 -8.92
CA HIS A 303 -0.63 0.87 -7.53
C HIS A 303 0.90 0.80 -7.47
N GLY A 304 1.53 1.31 -6.41
CA GLY A 304 2.99 1.29 -6.27
C GLY A 304 3.51 2.44 -5.42
N VAL A 305 4.67 2.99 -5.74
CA VAL A 305 5.27 4.13 -5.03
C VAL A 305 4.40 5.39 -5.08
N ALA A 306 4.22 6.07 -3.94
CA ALA A 306 3.33 7.23 -3.81
C ALA A 306 3.69 8.41 -4.72
N GLU A 307 4.99 8.60 -5.02
CA GLU A 307 5.49 9.63 -5.92
C GLU A 307 4.87 9.51 -7.34
N MET A 308 4.84 8.29 -7.91
CA MET A 308 4.18 8.02 -9.19
C MET A 308 2.67 8.29 -9.13
N ILE A 309 2.03 7.87 -8.03
CA ILE A 309 0.57 7.96 -7.87
C ILE A 309 0.08 9.40 -7.99
N LYS A 310 0.85 10.36 -7.46
CA LYS A 310 0.50 11.78 -7.59
C LYS A 310 0.48 12.25 -9.04
N GLU A 311 1.47 11.84 -9.83
CA GLU A 311 1.55 12.20 -11.25
C GLU A 311 0.45 11.54 -12.07
N ILE A 312 0.24 10.23 -11.87
CA ILE A 312 -0.78 9.46 -12.60
C ILE A 312 -2.19 9.95 -12.29
N ARG A 313 -2.53 10.24 -11.02
CA ARG A 313 -3.87 10.76 -10.68
C ARG A 313 -4.15 12.08 -11.39
N ARG A 314 -3.18 12.98 -11.43
CA ARG A 314 -3.31 14.26 -12.14
C ARG A 314 -3.54 14.03 -13.63
N GLU A 315 -2.75 13.16 -14.25
CA GLU A 315 -2.89 12.84 -15.67
C GLU A 315 -4.25 12.20 -15.99
N LEU A 316 -4.63 11.14 -15.28
CA LEU A 316 -5.86 10.41 -15.57
C LEU A 316 -7.11 11.26 -15.26
N TYR A 317 -7.20 11.83 -14.06
CA TYR A 317 -8.42 12.53 -13.63
C TYR A 317 -8.56 13.93 -14.22
N VAL A 318 -7.44 14.66 -14.38
CA VAL A 318 -7.47 16.05 -14.89
C VAL A 318 -7.08 16.12 -16.36
N GLY A 319 -6.02 15.42 -16.76
CA GLY A 319 -5.54 15.39 -18.14
C GLY A 319 -6.56 14.73 -19.08
N ARG A 320 -6.89 13.47 -18.80
CA ARG A 320 -7.75 12.59 -19.63
C ARG A 320 -9.21 12.55 -19.21
N GLY A 321 -9.57 13.11 -18.06
CA GLY A 321 -10.97 13.14 -17.58
C GLY A 321 -11.53 11.78 -17.16
N VAL A 322 -10.67 10.82 -16.82
CA VAL A 322 -11.06 9.49 -16.34
C VAL A 322 -11.89 9.62 -15.06
N SER A 323 -13.02 8.92 -14.98
CA SER A 323 -13.84 8.92 -13.76
C SER A 323 -13.14 8.16 -12.63
N LYS A 324 -13.24 8.67 -11.39
CA LYS A 324 -12.72 7.97 -10.20
C LYS A 324 -13.30 6.57 -10.01
N LYS A 325 -14.51 6.29 -10.53
CA LYS A 325 -15.14 4.97 -10.45
C LYS A 325 -14.53 3.94 -11.42
N ASP A 326 -13.81 4.42 -12.43
CA ASP A 326 -13.20 3.60 -13.48
C ASP A 326 -11.70 3.35 -13.19
N ALA A 327 -11.20 3.80 -12.04
CA ALA A 327 -9.79 3.66 -11.66
C ALA A 327 -9.60 3.32 -10.18
N SER A 328 -8.79 2.29 -9.90
CA SER A 328 -8.20 2.04 -8.58
C SER A 328 -6.76 2.51 -8.58
N ILE A 329 -6.46 3.54 -7.78
CA ILE A 329 -5.13 4.16 -7.73
C ILE A 329 -4.70 4.36 -6.29
N SER A 330 -3.60 3.72 -5.87
CA SER A 330 -3.17 3.72 -4.46
C SER A 330 -1.66 3.62 -4.29
N GLY A 331 -1.09 4.49 -3.45
CA GLY A 331 0.30 4.38 -3.01
C GLY A 331 0.46 3.25 -1.98
N TYR A 332 1.23 2.23 -2.32
CA TYR A 332 1.54 1.09 -1.45
C TYR A 332 2.63 1.45 -0.45
N TRP A 333 3.65 2.17 -0.92
CA TRP A 333 4.76 2.64 -0.12
C TRP A 333 5.17 4.05 -0.56
N ARG A 334 6.09 4.67 0.16
CA ARG A 334 6.58 6.01 -0.14
C ARG A 334 8.07 6.11 0.14
N LEU A 335 8.79 6.82 -0.72
CA LEU A 335 10.23 6.99 -0.57
C LEU A 335 10.57 7.59 0.80
N ARG A 336 11.63 7.05 1.41
CA ARG A 336 12.19 7.51 2.70
C ARG A 336 11.21 7.44 3.88
N MET A 337 10.14 6.63 3.79
CA MET A 337 9.19 6.43 4.87
C MET A 337 9.03 4.95 5.22
N THR A 338 8.96 4.64 6.51
CA THR A 338 8.53 3.31 6.98
C THR A 338 7.02 3.15 6.80
N GLU A 339 6.53 1.90 6.80
CA GLU A 339 5.08 1.60 6.75
C GLU A 339 4.30 2.38 7.82
N ASP A 340 4.78 2.45 9.06
CA ASP A 340 4.06 3.18 10.12
C ASP A 340 3.97 4.69 9.84
N GLN A 341 5.04 5.28 9.31
CA GLN A 341 5.07 6.69 8.91
C GLN A 341 4.13 6.93 7.71
N TRP A 342 4.18 6.06 6.71
CA TRP A 342 3.35 6.14 5.52
C TRP A 342 1.86 5.99 5.87
N GLN A 343 1.45 4.93 6.55
CA GLN A 343 0.05 4.70 6.92
C GLN A 343 -0.51 5.84 7.79
N SER A 344 0.31 6.45 8.65
CA SER A 344 -0.11 7.58 9.48
C SER A 344 -0.32 8.89 8.71
N SER A 345 0.32 9.06 7.56
CA SER A 345 0.29 10.27 6.72
C SER A 345 -0.50 10.11 5.42
N LYS A 346 -0.82 8.87 5.01
CA LYS A 346 -1.49 8.55 3.75
C LYS A 346 -2.82 9.27 3.56
N GLN A 347 -3.61 9.45 4.63
CA GLN A 347 -4.89 10.17 4.54
C GLN A 347 -4.70 11.65 4.20
N GLU A 348 -3.72 12.31 4.82
CA GLU A 348 -3.38 13.71 4.55
C GLU A 348 -2.85 13.84 3.12
N PHE A 349 -1.96 12.94 2.70
CA PHE A 349 -1.45 12.89 1.32
C PHE A 349 -2.56 12.72 0.26
N VAL A 350 -3.52 11.83 0.51
CA VAL A 350 -4.68 11.65 -0.40
C VAL A 350 -5.52 12.92 -0.46
N ALA A 351 -5.83 13.53 0.68
CA ALA A 351 -6.63 14.75 0.74
C ALA A 351 -5.96 15.93 0.00
N GLU A 352 -4.64 16.06 0.10
CA GLU A 352 -3.86 17.06 -0.65
C GLU A 352 -3.98 16.86 -2.17
N MET A 353 -3.86 15.61 -2.64
CA MET A 353 -4.04 15.29 -4.06
C MET A 353 -5.46 15.61 -4.54
N GLU A 354 -6.48 15.23 -3.77
CA GLU A 354 -7.87 15.51 -4.15
C GLU A 354 -8.19 17.00 -4.21
N SER A 355 -7.62 17.78 -3.29
CA SER A 355 -7.74 19.25 -3.32
C SER A 355 -7.07 19.83 -4.57
N ALA A 356 -5.87 19.35 -4.92
CA ALA A 356 -5.16 19.79 -6.12
C ALA A 356 -5.89 19.40 -7.42
N GLU A 357 -6.46 18.19 -7.48
CA GLU A 357 -7.30 17.72 -8.60
C GLU A 357 -8.51 18.63 -8.81
N GLN A 358 -9.25 18.94 -7.73
CA GLN A 358 -10.41 19.83 -7.78
C GLN A 358 -10.03 21.25 -8.21
N ALA A 359 -8.92 21.78 -7.70
CA ALA A 359 -8.42 23.10 -8.08
C ALA A 359 -8.00 23.16 -9.56
N ALA A 360 -7.40 22.10 -10.08
CA ALA A 360 -6.99 22.02 -11.49
C ALA A 360 -8.19 21.83 -12.43
N ALA A 361 -9.18 21.03 -12.04
CA ALA A 361 -10.40 20.83 -12.82
C ALA A 361 -11.25 22.11 -12.97
N ARG A 362 -11.20 23.02 -11.99
CA ARG A 362 -11.88 24.34 -12.06
C ARG A 362 -11.21 25.36 -12.98
N LYS A 363 -9.97 25.09 -13.42
CA LYS A 363 -9.18 25.99 -14.29
C LYS A 363 -9.23 25.62 -15.77
N LYS A 364 -9.74 24.42 -16.09
CA LYS A 364 -10.14 24.02 -17.44
C LYS A 364 -11.58 24.47 -17.65
#